data_AF-A0A382KXR2-F1
#
_entry.id   AF-A0A382KXR2-F1
#
_cell.length_a   1.000
_cell.length_b   1.000
_cell.length_c   1.000
_cell.angle_alpha   90.00
_cell.angle_beta   90.00
_cell.angle_gamma   90.00
#
_symmetry.space_group_name_H-M   'P 1'
#
loop_
_entity.id
_entity.type
_entity.pdbx_description
1 polymer ?
#
loop_
_entity_poly.entity_id
_entity_poly.type
_entity_poly.pdbx_seq_one_letter_code
_entity_poly.pdbx_strand_id
1 'polypeptide(L)' 'MVESNTVVSPQSDPNDVVAENTLRPKNLQDYLGQKSVHEQMDIFIGAAKQRAEPLDHVLIFG' A
#
# COMPACT_ATOMS: atom_id res chain seq x y z
N MET A 1 -22.48 -6.28 -36.90
CA MET A 1 -21.10 -5.86 -36.61
C MET A 1 -21.14 -5.17 -35.26
N VAL A 2 -20.61 -5.80 -34.22
CA VAL A 2 -20.48 -5.19 -32.89
C VAL A 2 -18.99 -5.19 -32.62
N GLU A 3 -18.42 -4.00 -32.55
CA GLU A 3 -16.99 -3.80 -32.30
C GLU A 3 -16.70 -4.20 -30.85
N SER A 4 -15.89 -5.23 -30.68
CA SER A 4 -15.43 -5.71 -29.38
C SER A 4 -14.45 -4.69 -28.78
N ASN A 5 -14.99 -3.69 -28.07
CA ASN A 5 -14.19 -2.75 -27.30
C ASN A 5 -13.49 -3.49 -26.16
N THR A 6 -12.22 -3.84 -26.34
CA THR A 6 -11.43 -4.50 -25.31
C THR A 6 -10.93 -3.44 -24.34
N VAL A 7 -11.64 -3.27 -23.22
CA VAL A 7 -11.39 -2.22 -22.19
C VAL A 7 -10.10 -2.47 -21.38
N VAL A 8 -9.38 -3.56 -21.63
CA VAL A 8 -8.23 -3.96 -20.82
C VAL A 8 -7.03 -4.19 -21.72
N SER A 9 -5.99 -3.36 -21.56
CA SER A 9 -4.69 -3.55 -22.19
C SER A 9 -3.69 -4.12 -21.17
N PRO A 10 -2.85 -5.09 -21.56
CA PRO A 10 -1.83 -5.65 -20.68
C PRO A 10 -0.59 -4.74 -20.53
N GLN A 11 -0.50 -3.66 -21.30
CA GLN A 11 0.57 -2.69 -21.22
C GLN A 11 0.25 -1.64 -20.16
N SER A 12 1.23 -1.32 -19.32
CA SER A 12 1.12 -0.23 -18.35
C SER A 12 1.07 1.12 -19.08
N ASP A 13 0.03 1.91 -18.80
CA ASP A 13 -0.06 3.31 -19.23
C ASP A 13 0.81 4.17 -18.28
N PRO A 14 1.74 5.01 -18.80
CA PRO A 14 2.51 5.93 -17.98
C PRO A 14 1.65 6.85 -17.10
N ASN A 15 0.44 7.20 -17.53
CA ASN A 15 -0.49 8.02 -16.76
C ASN A 15 -1.05 7.26 -15.54
N ASP A 16 -1.28 5.96 -15.68
CA ASP A 16 -1.71 5.11 -14.56
C ASP A 16 -0.61 5.02 -13.50
N VAL A 17 0.66 4.89 -13.91
CA VAL A 17 1.81 4.88 -12.99
C VAL A 17 1.90 6.18 -12.18
N VAL A 18 1.65 7.32 -12.82
CA VAL A 18 1.63 8.61 -12.13
C VAL A 18 0.46 8.69 -11.15
N ALA A 19 -0.73 8.25 -11.56
CA ALA A 19 -1.92 8.22 -10.69
C ALA A 19 -1.72 7.28 -9.49
N GLU A 20 -1.21 6.07 -9.70
CA GLU A 20 -0.93 5.09 -8.63
C GLU A 20 0.04 5.66 -7.58
N ASN A 21 1.09 6.36 -8.02
CA ASN A 21 2.05 6.99 -7.13
C ASN A 21 1.44 8.10 -6.26
N THR A 22 0.37 8.77 -6.73
CA THR A 22 -0.35 9.77 -5.92
C THR A 22 -1.33 9.15 -4.93
N LEU A 23 -1.86 7.95 -5.23
CA LEU A 23 -2.79 7.22 -4.36
C LEU A 23 -2.09 6.43 -3.25
N ARG A 24 -0.82 6.04 -3.45
CA ARG A 24 -0.06 5.30 -2.46
C ARG A 24 0.55 6.26 -1.42
N PRO A 25 0.13 6.19 -0.15
CA PRO A 25 0.71 7.04 0.90
C PRO A 25 2.20 6.76 1.07
N LYS A 26 2.98 7.82 1.33
CA LYS A 26 4.43 7.73 1.54
C LYS A 26 4.79 7.32 2.96
N ASN A 27 4.00 7.78 3.93
CA ASN A 27 4.16 7.43 5.32
C ASN A 27 2.94 6.64 5.79
N LEU A 28 3.16 5.79 6.78
CA LEU A 28 2.08 4.98 7.37
C LEU A 28 0.97 5.87 7.97
N GLN A 29 1.33 7.02 8.53
CA GLN A 29 0.40 8.03 9.05
C GLN A 29 -0.50 8.67 7.98
N ASP A 30 -0.10 8.63 6.71
CA ASP A 30 -0.87 9.18 5.60
C ASP A 30 -1.91 8.15 5.08
N TYR A 31 -1.92 6.93 5.64
CA TYR A 31 -2.87 5.89 5.27
C TYR A 31 -4.27 6.24 5.78
N LEU A 32 -5.21 6.39 4.85
CA LEU A 32 -6.60 6.71 5.15
C LEU A 32 -7.39 5.45 5.46
N GLY A 33 -7.94 5.38 6.68
CA GLY A 33 -8.73 4.24 7.17
C GLY A 33 -7.91 3.27 8.01
N GLN A 34 -8.53 2.17 8.45
CA GLN A 34 -7.90 1.11 9.25
C GLN A 34 -7.02 1.61 10.41
N LYS A 35 -7.52 2.59 11.18
CA LYS A 35 -6.75 3.28 12.24
C LYS A 35 -6.08 2.32 13.22
N SER A 36 -6.78 1.25 13.61
CA SER A 36 -6.26 0.23 14.53
C SER A 36 -5.05 -0.51 13.99
N VAL A 37 -5.01 -0.78 12.67
CA VAL A 37 -3.89 -1.48 12.02
C VAL A 37 -2.67 -0.58 11.97
N HIS A 38 -2.85 0.69 11.60
CA HIS A 38 -1.79 1.70 11.60
C HIS A 38 -1.19 1.86 13.01
N GLU A 39 -2.01 2.05 14.04
CA GLU A 39 -1.54 2.22 15.43
C GLU A 39 -0.75 1.00 15.93
N GLN A 40 -1.19 -0.22 15.59
CA GLN A 40 -0.44 -1.44 15.92
C GLN A 40 0.90 -1.50 15.17
N MET A 41 0.92 -1.17 13.89
CA MET A 41 2.15 -1.12 13.10
C MET A 41 3.16 -0.11 13.63
N ASP A 42 2.71 1.08 14.08
CA ASP A 42 3.60 2.07 14.68
C ASP A 42 4.34 1.52 15.91
N ILE A 43 3.63 0.78 16.76
CA ILE A 43 4.22 0.13 17.95
C ILE A 43 5.25 -0.92 17.52
N PHE A 44 4.89 -1.79 16.58
CA PHE A 44 5.77 -2.86 16.12
C PHE A 44 7.04 -2.35 15.44
N ILE A 45 6.89 -1.39 14.51
CA ILE A 45 8.00 -0.73 13.83
C ILE A 45 8.88 0.00 14.85
N GLY A 46 8.27 0.69 15.82
CA GLY A 46 8.99 1.33 16.91
C GLY A 46 9.83 0.36 17.72
N ALA A 47 9.26 -0.78 18.11
CA ALA A 47 9.95 -1.82 18.87
C ALA A 47 11.11 -2.45 18.08
N ALA A 48 10.91 -2.75 16.79
CA ALA A 48 11.96 -3.28 15.92
C ALA A 48 13.13 -2.29 15.76
N LYS A 49 12.81 -1.00 15.54
CA LYS A 49 13.81 0.07 15.49
C LYS A 49 14.61 0.19 16.79
N GLN A 50 13.96 0.08 17.94
CA GLN A 50 14.65 0.12 19.25
C GLN A 50 15.62 -1.05 19.44
N ARG A 51 15.29 -2.24 18.92
CA ARG A 51 16.18 -3.40 18.95
C ARG A 51 17.28 -3.35 17.89
N ALA A 52 17.19 -2.43 16.93
CA ALA A 52 18.05 -2.41 15.74
C ALA A 52 17.99 -3.73 14.94
N GLU A 53 16.82 -4.37 14.94
CA GLU A 53 16.56 -5.64 14.28
C GLU A 53 15.45 -5.48 13.23
N PRO A 54 15.41 -6.33 12.20
CA PRO A 54 14.27 -6.38 11.29
C PRO A 54 12.96 -6.60 12.04
N LEU A 55 11.87 -6.05 11.53
CA LEU A 55 10.55 -6.39 12.01
C LEU A 55 10.27 -7.88 11.70
N ASP A 56 9.76 -8.62 12.68
CA ASP A 56 9.35 -10.01 12.49
C ASP A 56 8.21 -10.14 11.47
N HIS A 57 7.92 -11.36 11.03
CA HIS A 57 6.80 -11.63 10.14
C HIS A 57 5.48 -11.24 10.80
N VAL A 58 4.74 -10.31 10.19
CA VAL A 58 3.42 -9.87 10.67
C VAL A 58 2.34 -10.28 9.68
N LEU A 59 1.30 -10.94 10.18
CA LEU A 59 0.06 -11.20 9.45
C LEU A 59 -0.97 -10.14 9.83
N ILE A 60 -1.42 -9.38 8.83
CA ILE A 60 -2.53 -8.43 8.97
C ILE A 60 -3.77 -9.10 8.37
N PHE A 61 -4.84 -9.22 9.15
CA PHE A 61 -6.11 -9.79 8.70
C PHE A 61 -7.26 -9.00 9.32
N GLY A 62 -8.31 -8.77 8.54
CA GLY A 62 -9.47 -7.96 8.92
C GLY A 62 -10.34 -7.65 7.73
#